data_AF-A0A1M6WBP5-F1
#
_entry.id   AF-A0A1M6WBP5-F1
#
_cell.length_a   1.000
_cell.length_b   1.000
_cell.length_c   1.000
_cell.angle_alpha   90.00
_cell.angle_beta   90.00
_cell.angle_gamma   90.00
#
_symmetry.space_group_name_H-M   'P 1'
#
loop_
_entity.id
_entity.type
_entity.pdbx_description
1 polymer ?
#
loop_
_entity_poly.entity_id
_entity_poly.type
_entity_poly.pdbx_seq_one_letter_code
_entity_poly.pdbx_strand_id
1 'polypeptide(L)'
;MTGLLISFVMGVMAGGIVMSLVIKGKEYDEQMEDVWNSRKPRDEKEKKQIRFTDSRGHLLFLIPDEGTIQLVYENGEKVVSLCKYQSPDYFRINNKIWKTQEFAEEMEKRGISYYPLNRDEK
;
A
#
# COMPACT_ATOMS: atom_id res chain seq x y z
N MET A 1 22.68 54.89 28.35
CA MET A 1 22.23 54.17 29.56
C MET A 1 20.85 53.62 29.24
N THR A 2 20.55 52.36 29.03
CA THR A 2 21.16 51.02 29.16
C THR A 2 20.28 50.16 28.25
N GLY A 3 20.79 49.51 27.20
CA GLY A 3 21.28 48.13 27.34
C GLY A 3 20.18 47.19 27.84
N LEU A 4 19.59 46.37 26.97
CA LEU A 4 19.15 45.01 27.34
C LEU A 4 18.95 44.15 26.08
N LEU A 5 20.03 43.49 25.65
CA LEU A 5 20.18 42.02 25.66
C LEU A 5 19.54 41.31 24.46
N ILE A 6 20.40 41.19 23.45
CA ILE A 6 20.44 40.06 22.54
C ILE A 6 20.57 38.79 23.40
N SER A 7 19.56 37.94 23.38
CA SER A 7 19.70 36.53 23.77
C SER A 7 19.07 35.68 22.68
N PHE A 8 19.81 35.52 21.59
CA PHE A 8 19.87 34.23 20.92
C PHE A 8 20.50 33.25 21.92
N VAL A 9 19.85 32.11 22.15
CA VAL A 9 20.44 30.77 22.27
C VAL A 9 19.37 29.83 22.84
N MET A 10 19.01 28.84 22.02
CA MET A 10 18.41 27.53 22.34
C MET A 10 16.90 27.45 22.55
N GLY A 11 16.20 27.10 21.46
CA GLY A 11 14.81 26.62 21.55
C GLY A 11 14.12 26.37 20.20
N VAL A 12 14.84 26.00 19.14
CA VAL A 12 14.18 25.42 17.95
C VAL A 12 13.80 23.98 18.32
N MET A 13 12.53 23.60 18.18
CA MET A 13 12.01 22.23 17.88
C MET A 13 10.60 21.91 18.44
N ALA A 14 9.63 22.83 18.39
CA ALA A 14 8.22 22.40 18.36
C ALA A 14 7.35 23.50 17.72
N GLY A 15 6.64 23.12 16.67
CA GLY A 15 6.04 24.02 15.68
C GLY A 15 5.01 25.02 16.21
N GLY A 16 4.99 26.16 15.54
CA GLY A 16 3.96 27.18 15.67
C GLY A 16 4.56 28.56 15.44
N ILE A 17 3.98 29.31 14.50
CA ILE A 17 4.35 30.68 14.08
C ILE A 17 5.39 30.72 12.95
N VAL A 18 4.93 30.43 11.73
CA VAL A 18 5.52 30.99 10.51
C VAL A 18 4.87 32.36 10.28
N MET A 19 5.65 33.41 10.60
CA MET A 19 5.82 34.64 9.82
C MET A 19 4.58 35.51 9.47
N SER A 20 3.90 36.06 10.48
CA SER A 20 2.90 37.13 10.29
C SER A 20 3.40 38.52 10.68
N LEU A 21 4.55 38.97 10.18
CA LEU A 21 4.97 40.38 10.29
C LEU A 21 5.43 40.96 8.94
N VAL A 22 4.45 41.57 8.28
CA VAL A 22 4.52 42.78 7.44
C VAL A 22 5.46 42.75 6.23
N ILE A 23 4.96 42.27 5.08
CA ILE A 23 5.14 42.99 3.81
C ILE A 23 3.78 43.01 3.08
N LYS A 24 3.32 44.23 2.82
CA LYS A 24 2.10 44.56 2.08
C LYS A 24 2.38 44.31 0.59
N GLY A 25 1.64 43.37 -0.03
CA GLY A 25 1.56 43.18 -1.48
C GLY A 25 2.47 42.09 -2.07
N LYS A 26 1.84 41.01 -2.58
CA LYS A 26 2.21 40.18 -3.74
C LYS A 26 1.61 38.78 -3.58
N GLU A 27 0.46 38.56 -4.21
CA GLU A 27 -0.02 37.29 -4.79
C GLU A 27 0.63 36.01 -4.21
N TYR A 28 -0.02 35.45 -3.19
CA TYR A 28 0.47 34.32 -2.39
C TYR A 28 -0.30 33.02 -2.68
N ASP A 29 -0.89 32.89 -3.87
CA ASP A 29 -1.97 31.92 -4.02
C ASP A 29 -1.60 30.72 -4.94
N GLU A 30 -0.45 30.73 -5.62
CA GLU A 30 -0.08 29.62 -6.53
C GLU A 30 1.16 28.82 -6.09
N GLN A 31 2.00 29.35 -5.20
CA GLN A 31 3.27 28.68 -4.80
C GLN A 31 3.17 27.85 -3.51
N MET A 32 2.02 27.88 -2.83
CA MET A 32 1.79 27.02 -1.65
C MET A 32 1.18 25.67 -2.00
N GLU A 33 0.62 25.48 -3.20
CA GLU A 33 0.08 24.19 -3.62
C GLU A 33 1.19 23.17 -3.92
N ASP A 34 2.32 23.57 -4.52
CA ASP A 34 3.45 22.66 -4.79
C ASP A 34 4.06 22.09 -3.50
N VAL A 35 4.19 22.93 -2.47
CA VAL A 35 4.74 22.55 -1.17
C VAL A 35 3.76 21.68 -0.38
N TRP A 36 2.45 21.95 -0.47
CA TRP A 36 1.40 21.10 0.11
C TRP A 36 1.28 19.75 -0.60
N ASN A 37 1.34 19.73 -1.94
CA ASN A 37 1.29 18.50 -2.73
C ASN A 37 2.56 17.65 -2.56
N SER A 38 3.71 18.29 -2.31
CA SER A 38 4.98 17.63 -1.96
C SER A 38 5.04 17.10 -0.51
N ARG A 39 4.10 17.53 0.36
CA ARG A 39 4.00 17.15 1.77
C ARG A 39 2.73 16.38 2.11
N LYS A 40 2.01 15.83 1.12
CA LYS A 40 1.29 14.60 1.43
C LYS A 40 2.37 13.57 1.76
N PRO A 41 2.46 13.05 2.99
CA PRO A 41 3.12 11.76 3.15
C PRO A 41 2.48 10.85 2.10
N ARG A 42 3.27 10.06 1.38
CA ARG A 42 2.74 8.88 0.70
C ARG A 42 2.27 7.91 1.79
N ASP A 43 1.24 8.31 2.53
CA ASP A 43 0.42 7.49 3.42
C ASP A 43 -0.67 6.77 2.60
N GLU A 44 -0.42 6.58 1.30
CA GLU A 44 -0.73 5.34 0.63
C GLU A 44 0.58 4.55 0.56
N LYS A 45 0.85 3.72 1.58
CA LYS A 45 1.32 2.38 1.23
C LYS A 45 0.30 1.92 0.20
N GLU A 46 0.63 1.97 -1.10
CA GLU A 46 -0.14 1.28 -2.12
C GLU A 46 -0.46 -0.07 -1.49
N LYS A 47 -1.75 -0.31 -1.21
CA LYS A 47 -2.14 -1.47 -0.42
C LYS A 47 -1.60 -2.65 -1.19
N LYS A 48 -0.54 -3.29 -0.66
CA LYS A 48 0.14 -4.39 -1.34
C LYS A 48 -0.94 -5.41 -1.69
N GLN A 49 -1.22 -5.55 -2.97
CA GLN A 49 -2.30 -6.37 -3.48
C GLN A 49 -1.69 -7.47 -4.33
N ILE A 50 -2.15 -8.69 -4.08
CA ILE A 50 -1.77 -9.86 -4.86
C ILE A 50 -2.81 -9.98 -5.98
N ARG A 51 -2.33 -10.01 -7.22
CA ARG A 51 -3.15 -10.21 -8.40
C ARG A 51 -3.26 -11.69 -8.65
N PHE A 52 -4.48 -12.19 -8.83
CA PHE A 52 -4.71 -13.55 -9.33
C PHE A 52 -5.21 -13.46 -10.76
N THR A 53 -4.59 -14.19 -11.66
CA THR A 53 -4.91 -14.19 -13.10
C THR A 53 -5.23 -15.59 -13.58
N ASP A 54 -5.89 -15.71 -14.73
CA ASP A 54 -5.90 -16.97 -15.48
C ASP A 54 -4.51 -17.27 -16.09
N SER A 55 -4.36 -18.43 -16.72
CA SER A 55 -3.13 -18.82 -17.45
C SER A 55 -2.78 -17.89 -18.62
N ARG A 56 -3.72 -17.08 -19.11
CA ARG A 56 -3.55 -16.12 -20.20
C ARG A 56 -3.18 -14.72 -19.70
N GLY A 57 -3.14 -14.52 -18.37
CA GLY A 57 -2.80 -13.26 -17.73
C GLY A 57 -3.99 -12.31 -17.51
N HIS A 58 -5.24 -12.74 -17.76
CA HIS A 58 -6.40 -11.93 -17.43
C HIS A 58 -6.64 -11.92 -15.93
N LEU A 59 -6.85 -10.72 -15.38
CA LEU A 59 -7.14 -10.53 -13.96
C LEU A 59 -8.47 -11.19 -13.58
N LEU A 60 -8.43 -12.10 -12.59
CA LEU A 60 -9.62 -12.71 -12.01
C LEU A 60 -10.07 -11.95 -10.77
N PHE A 61 -9.16 -11.72 -9.82
CA PHE A 61 -9.44 -10.98 -8.60
C PHE A 61 -8.16 -10.45 -7.93
N LEU A 62 -8.35 -9.60 -6.92
CA LEU A 62 -7.30 -9.02 -6.09
C LEU A 62 -7.54 -9.41 -4.63
N ILE A 63 -6.46 -9.69 -3.90
CA ILE A 63 -6.52 -9.82 -2.43
C ILE A 63 -5.47 -8.92 -1.78
N PRO A 64 -5.70 -8.40 -0.57
CA PRO A 64 -4.66 -7.70 0.17
C PRO A 64 -3.51 -8.64 0.56
N ASP A 65 -2.36 -8.06 0.91
CA ASP A 65 -1.27 -8.80 1.54
C ASP A 65 -1.77 -9.54 2.80
N GLU A 66 -1.30 -10.76 2.96
CA GLU A 66 -1.75 -11.71 3.98
C GLU A 66 -3.27 -12.02 3.89
N GLY A 67 -3.86 -11.84 2.71
CA GLY A 67 -5.18 -12.33 2.35
C GLY A 67 -5.22 -13.86 2.17
N THR A 68 -6.41 -14.42 2.14
CA THR A 68 -6.63 -15.87 2.02
C THR A 68 -7.42 -16.20 0.76
N ILE A 69 -7.06 -17.33 0.15
CA ILE A 69 -7.84 -17.95 -0.91
C ILE A 69 -8.35 -19.31 -0.47
N GLN A 70 -9.48 -19.74 -1.01
CA GLN A 70 -9.96 -21.11 -0.93
C GLN A 70 -9.64 -21.83 -2.24
N LEU A 71 -8.92 -22.94 -2.15
CA LEU A 71 -8.70 -23.89 -3.24
C LEU A 71 -9.79 -24.96 -3.18
N VAL A 72 -10.37 -25.31 -4.31
CA VAL A 72 -11.41 -26.32 -4.47
C VAL A 72 -10.93 -27.35 -5.48
N TYR A 73 -10.75 -28.59 -5.02
CA TYR A 73 -10.30 -29.71 -5.82
C TYR A 73 -11.48 -30.40 -6.51
N GLU A 74 -11.22 -31.19 -7.56
CA GLU A 74 -12.27 -31.91 -8.30
C GLU A 74 -13.05 -32.90 -7.44
N ASN A 75 -12.43 -33.46 -6.40
CA ASN A 75 -13.07 -34.33 -5.41
C ASN A 75 -13.99 -33.58 -4.43
N GLY A 76 -14.10 -32.25 -4.55
CA GLY A 76 -14.87 -31.38 -3.66
C GLY A 76 -14.15 -30.97 -2.38
N GLU A 77 -12.90 -31.43 -2.15
CA GLU A 77 -12.07 -31.02 -1.03
C GLU A 77 -11.76 -29.53 -1.13
N LYS A 78 -11.77 -28.84 0.02
CA LYS A 78 -11.52 -27.40 0.11
C LYS A 78 -10.35 -27.12 1.05
N VAL A 79 -9.38 -26.35 0.58
CA VAL A 79 -8.20 -25.96 1.35
C VAL A 79 -8.06 -24.45 1.38
N VAL A 80 -7.96 -23.86 2.56
CA VAL A 80 -7.70 -22.42 2.73
C VAL A 80 -6.20 -22.18 2.76
N SER A 81 -5.73 -21.22 1.97
CA SER A 81 -4.31 -20.87 1.85
C SER A 81 -4.08 -19.38 2.12
N LEU A 82 -3.17 -19.08 3.05
CA LEU A 82 -2.68 -17.72 3.30
C LEU A 82 -1.68 -17.31 2.22
N CYS A 83 -1.90 -16.15 1.63
CA CYS A 83 -1.08 -15.61 0.54
C CYS A 83 -0.32 -14.38 1.02
N LYS A 84 1.00 -14.40 0.89
CA LYS A 84 1.86 -13.27 1.27
C LYS A 84 2.44 -12.60 0.03
N TYR A 85 2.24 -11.30 -0.09
CA TYR A 85 2.78 -10.50 -1.18
C TYR A 85 4.30 -10.56 -1.19
N GLN A 86 4.90 -10.78 -2.36
CA GLN A 86 6.35 -10.70 -2.55
C GLN A 86 6.70 -9.55 -3.50
N SER A 87 6.02 -9.47 -4.64
CA SER A 87 6.18 -8.42 -5.65
C SER A 87 4.93 -8.39 -6.57
N PRO A 88 4.83 -7.49 -7.57
CA PRO A 88 3.62 -7.36 -8.39
C PRO A 88 3.17 -8.66 -9.08
N ASP A 89 4.11 -9.51 -9.49
CA ASP A 89 3.82 -10.76 -10.18
C ASP A 89 4.02 -12.00 -9.30
N TYR A 90 4.53 -11.84 -8.08
CA TYR A 90 4.91 -12.94 -7.21
C TYR A 90 4.26 -12.88 -5.83
N PHE A 91 3.84 -14.04 -5.34
CA PHE A 91 3.33 -14.21 -3.98
C PHE A 91 3.83 -15.53 -3.38
N ARG A 92 3.59 -15.72 -2.08
CA ARG A 92 3.98 -16.92 -1.35
C ARG A 92 2.78 -17.63 -0.75
N ILE A 93 2.70 -18.95 -0.93
CA ILE A 93 1.77 -19.88 -0.26
C ILE A 93 2.60 -21.03 0.29
N ASN A 94 2.40 -21.41 1.56
CA ASN A 94 3.03 -22.59 2.19
C ASN A 94 4.53 -22.73 1.90
N ASN A 95 5.28 -21.64 2.11
CA ASN A 95 6.73 -21.51 1.86
C ASN A 95 7.19 -21.55 0.40
N LYS A 96 6.30 -21.78 -0.57
CA LYS A 96 6.62 -21.69 -2.00
C LYS A 96 6.28 -20.31 -2.56
N ILE A 97 7.25 -19.70 -3.23
CA ILE A 97 7.03 -18.48 -4.02
C ILE A 97 6.51 -18.91 -5.39
N TRP A 98 5.47 -18.23 -5.85
CA TRP A 98 4.81 -18.46 -7.11
C TRP A 98 4.80 -17.18 -7.93
N LYS A 99 5.07 -17.31 -9.23
CA LYS A 99 4.61 -16.33 -10.21
C LYS A 99 3.11 -16.55 -10.44
N THR A 100 2.35 -15.48 -10.56
CA THR A 100 0.89 -15.55 -10.65
C THR A 100 0.40 -16.43 -11.81
N GLN A 101 0.98 -16.25 -13.00
CA GLN A 101 0.60 -17.03 -14.18
C GLN A 101 1.00 -18.52 -14.03
N GLU A 102 2.18 -18.82 -13.48
CA GLU A 102 2.62 -20.20 -13.25
C GLU A 102 1.72 -20.92 -12.25
N PHE A 103 1.26 -20.20 -11.23
CA PHE A 103 0.26 -20.71 -10.30
C PHE A 103 -1.05 -21.04 -11.02
N ALA A 104 -1.55 -20.13 -11.87
CA ALA A 104 -2.77 -20.34 -12.63
C ALA A 104 -2.69 -21.57 -13.54
N GLU A 105 -1.61 -21.68 -14.32
CA GLU A 105 -1.34 -22.83 -15.18
C GLU A 105 -1.30 -24.15 -14.40
N GLU A 106 -0.65 -24.17 -13.24
CA GLU A 106 -0.60 -25.37 -12.40
C GLU A 106 -1.95 -25.73 -11.79
N MET A 107 -2.78 -24.75 -11.42
CA MET A 107 -4.12 -25.00 -10.91
C MET A 107 -5.05 -25.53 -12.01
N GLU A 108 -5.01 -24.94 -13.21
CA GLU A 108 -5.78 -25.41 -14.37
C GLU A 108 -5.40 -26.84 -14.77
N LYS A 109 -4.11 -27.17 -14.85
CA LYS A 109 -3.64 -28.54 -15.14
C LYS A 109 -4.13 -29.58 -14.14
N ARG A 110 -4.36 -29.18 -12.89
CA ARG A 110 -4.77 -30.06 -11.79
C ARG A 110 -6.28 -30.05 -11.55
N GLY A 111 -7.06 -29.28 -12.32
CA GLY A 111 -8.49 -29.13 -12.10
C GLY A 111 -8.84 -28.42 -10.77
N ILE A 112 -7.94 -27.59 -10.25
CA ILE A 112 -8.14 -26.89 -8.97
C ILE A 112 -8.70 -25.49 -9.26
N SER A 113 -9.88 -25.20 -8.73
CA SER A 113 -10.46 -23.86 -8.75
C SER A 113 -10.04 -23.07 -7.51
N TYR A 114 -9.99 -21.74 -7.59
CA TYR A 114 -9.61 -20.93 -6.44
C TYR A 114 -10.37 -19.60 -6.37
N TYR A 115 -10.70 -19.18 -5.14
CA TYR A 115 -11.55 -18.01 -4.89
C TYR A 115 -11.01 -17.16 -3.73
N PRO A 116 -11.23 -15.83 -3.75
CA PRO A 116 -10.91 -14.99 -2.60
C PRO A 116 -11.80 -15.38 -1.42
N LEU A 117 -11.21 -15.57 -0.25
CA LEU A 117 -11.95 -15.79 0.99
C LEU A 117 -11.98 -14.48 1.77
N ASN A 118 -13.12 -13.78 1.72
CA ASN A 118 -13.33 -12.57 2.50
C ASN A 118 -13.45 -12.95 3.98
N ARG A 119 -12.65 -12.33 4.84
CA ARG A 119 -12.70 -12.55 6.30
C ARG A 119 -13.81 -11.76 7.01
N ASP A 120 -14.75 -11.20 6.25
CA ASP A 120 -15.82 -10.34 6.77
C ASP A 120 -17.09 -11.11 7.16
N GLU A 121 -17.00 -12.43 7.39
CA GLU A 121 -18.02 -13.13 8.19
C GLU A 121 -17.65 -12.99 9.67
N LYS A 122 -18.23 -11.98 10.30
CA LYS A 122 -18.22 -11.76 11.75
C LYS A 122 -19.60 -12.04 12.34
#